data_AF-A0A7S2L4A5-F1
#
_entry.id   AF-A0A7S2L4A5-F1
#
_cell.length_a   1.000
_cell.length_b   1.000
_cell.length_c   1.000
_cell.angle_alpha   90.00
_cell.angle_beta   90.00
_cell.angle_gamma   90.00
#
_symmetry.space_group_name_H-M   'P 1'
#
loop_
_entity.id
_entity.type
_entity.pdbx_description
1 polymer ?
#
loop_
_entity_poly.entity_id
_entity_poly.type
_entity_poly.pdbx_seq_one_letter_code
_entity_poly.pdbx_strand_id
1 'polypeptide(L)'
;RVREAAQCPHANFVLQKCITTMHHDDLHFIVQELAQNPVHTAKNKTGCRVVQRLVEKCPPWQVAPITEAILTAFAQVAQSAYGNYVAQHLAEHGAEEQRHRAMHLVMLHAKVLAADPFGSAVIHGALTRGPPAAQAGLALLIAREPGLLFNLACARHGAKSVLRILDLLAGQDLENARAVLLAEA
;
A
#
# COMPACT_ATOMS: atom_id res chain seq x y z
N ARG A 1 -27.71 -3.85 -2.71
CA ARG A 1 -26.75 -4.11 -3.82
C ARG A 1 -25.36 -4.42 -3.24
N VAL A 2 -24.44 -5.10 -3.94
CA VAL A 2 -23.12 -5.48 -3.38
C VAL A 2 -22.34 -4.25 -2.91
N ARG A 3 -22.37 -3.15 -3.67
CA ARG A 3 -21.66 -1.92 -3.31
C ARG A 3 -22.12 -1.32 -1.99
N GLU A 4 -23.41 -1.34 -1.72
CA GLU A 4 -23.99 -0.89 -0.46
C GLU A 4 -23.60 -1.84 0.68
N ALA A 5 -23.67 -3.15 0.42
CA ALA A 5 -23.29 -4.15 1.41
C ALA A 5 -21.81 -4.05 1.80
N ALA A 6 -20.90 -3.76 0.85
CA ALA A 6 -19.48 -3.55 1.12
C ALA A 6 -19.22 -2.35 2.05
N GLN A 7 -20.05 -1.32 1.98
CA GLN A 7 -19.94 -0.09 2.78
C GLN A 7 -20.76 -0.13 4.07
N CYS A 8 -21.60 -1.16 4.25
CA CYS A 8 -22.44 -1.34 5.42
C CYS A 8 -21.64 -1.93 6.60
N PRO A 9 -21.76 -1.39 7.82
CA PRO A 9 -21.07 -1.90 9.02
C PRO A 9 -21.29 -3.39 9.33
N HIS A 10 -22.42 -3.97 8.89
CA HIS A 10 -22.76 -5.37 9.15
C HIS A 10 -22.73 -6.25 7.90
N ALA A 11 -23.31 -5.79 6.78
CA ALA A 11 -23.41 -6.61 5.57
C ALA A 11 -22.04 -6.89 4.92
N ASN A 12 -21.03 -6.06 5.18
CA ASN A 12 -19.67 -6.31 4.70
C ASN A 12 -19.12 -7.66 5.22
N PHE A 13 -19.51 -8.09 6.43
CA PHE A 13 -19.08 -9.37 6.98
C PHE A 13 -19.65 -10.56 6.21
N VAL A 14 -20.88 -10.42 5.69
CA VAL A 14 -21.49 -11.44 4.83
C VAL A 14 -20.69 -11.55 3.53
N LEU A 15 -20.35 -10.43 2.88
CA LEU A 15 -19.51 -10.44 1.68
C LEU A 15 -18.14 -11.07 1.94
N GLN A 16 -17.47 -10.69 3.04
CA GLN A 16 -16.19 -11.29 3.41
C GLN A 16 -16.33 -12.80 3.67
N LYS A 17 -17.43 -13.24 4.28
CA LYS A 17 -17.70 -14.66 4.48
C LYS A 17 -17.88 -15.38 3.15
N CYS A 18 -18.70 -14.87 2.24
CA CYS A 18 -18.84 -15.38 0.88
C CYS A 18 -17.47 -15.53 0.19
N ILE A 19 -16.65 -14.47 0.19
CA ILE A 19 -15.33 -14.46 -0.46
C ILE A 19 -14.38 -15.50 0.14
N THR A 20 -14.50 -15.79 1.44
CA THR A 20 -13.58 -16.73 2.12
C THR A 20 -14.06 -18.18 2.10
N THR A 21 -15.31 -18.45 1.72
CA THR A 21 -15.89 -19.81 1.79
C THR A 21 -16.40 -20.35 0.47
N MET A 22 -16.76 -19.49 -0.49
CA MET A 22 -17.28 -19.91 -1.79
C MET A 22 -16.17 -20.13 -2.81
N HIS A 23 -16.45 -20.88 -3.87
CA HIS A 23 -15.54 -21.00 -5.00
C HIS A 23 -15.46 -19.65 -5.73
N HIS A 24 -14.29 -19.33 -6.28
CA HIS A 24 -14.05 -18.02 -6.89
C HIS A 24 -14.94 -17.77 -8.13
N ASP A 25 -15.35 -18.81 -8.85
CA ASP A 25 -16.31 -18.72 -9.95
C ASP A 25 -17.66 -18.13 -9.52
N ASP A 26 -18.10 -18.40 -8.29
CA ASP A 26 -19.36 -17.90 -7.75
C ASP A 26 -19.27 -16.44 -7.25
N LEU A 27 -18.06 -15.87 -7.20
CA LEU A 27 -17.82 -14.51 -6.70
C LEU A 27 -17.85 -13.45 -7.80
N HIS A 28 -18.07 -13.84 -9.06
CA HIS A 28 -18.01 -12.93 -10.19
C HIS A 28 -18.95 -11.72 -10.04
N PHE A 29 -20.15 -11.91 -9.49
CA PHE A 29 -21.11 -10.82 -9.26
C PHE A 29 -20.58 -9.77 -8.26
N ILE A 30 -19.80 -10.18 -7.25
CA ILE A 30 -19.20 -9.26 -6.29
C ILE A 30 -18.15 -8.41 -6.99
N VAL A 31 -17.27 -9.07 -7.73
CA VAL A 31 -16.17 -8.43 -8.45
C VAL A 31 -16.70 -7.45 -9.50
N GLN A 32 -17.66 -7.87 -10.32
CA GLN A 32 -18.27 -7.01 -11.34
C GLN A 32 -18.90 -5.75 -10.74
N GLU A 33 -19.63 -5.87 -9.64
CA GLU A 33 -20.30 -4.71 -9.06
C GLU A 33 -19.31 -3.73 -8.40
N LEU A 34 -18.28 -4.24 -7.72
CA LEU A 34 -17.26 -3.40 -7.09
C LEU A 34 -16.29 -2.77 -8.10
N ALA A 35 -16.04 -3.42 -9.25
CA ALA A 35 -15.23 -2.88 -10.34
C ALA A 35 -15.81 -1.60 -10.96
N GLN A 36 -17.09 -1.26 -10.69
CA GLN A 36 -17.68 0.00 -11.15
C GLN A 36 -17.19 1.22 -10.37
N ASN A 37 -16.71 1.04 -9.13
CA ASN A 37 -16.11 2.14 -8.35
C ASN A 37 -15.05 1.64 -7.34
N PRO A 38 -13.97 1.01 -7.82
CA PRO A 38 -13.04 0.27 -6.98
C PRO A 38 -12.24 1.18 -6.03
N VAL A 39 -11.86 2.37 -6.50
CA VAL A 39 -11.12 3.36 -5.70
C VAL A 39 -11.95 3.85 -4.53
N HIS A 40 -13.24 4.14 -4.74
CA HIS A 40 -14.15 4.53 -3.66
C HIS A 40 -14.30 3.41 -2.63
N THR A 41 -14.49 2.17 -3.07
CA THR A 41 -14.60 1.01 -2.17
C THR A 41 -13.29 0.79 -1.39
N ALA A 42 -12.13 0.91 -2.02
CA ALA A 42 -10.83 0.76 -1.36
C ALA A 42 -10.57 1.82 -0.28
N LYS A 43 -11.09 3.04 -0.47
CA LYS A 43 -10.96 4.15 0.49
C LYS A 43 -12.04 4.15 1.58
N ASN A 44 -12.96 3.18 1.58
CA ASN A 44 -14.03 3.07 2.56
C ASN A 44 -13.61 2.20 3.77
N LYS A 45 -14.12 2.54 4.98
CA LYS A 45 -13.81 1.86 6.26
C LYS A 45 -14.02 0.35 6.24
N THR A 46 -15.12 -0.12 5.67
CA THR A 46 -15.44 -1.55 5.56
C THR A 46 -15.14 -2.10 4.17
N GLY A 47 -15.32 -1.28 3.13
CA GLY A 47 -15.04 -1.65 1.75
C GLY A 47 -13.57 -2.07 1.53
N CYS A 48 -12.61 -1.43 2.21
CA CYS A 48 -11.19 -1.79 2.10
C CYS A 48 -10.91 -3.25 2.52
N ARG A 49 -11.70 -3.80 3.46
CA ARG A 49 -11.57 -5.20 3.91
C ARG A 49 -12.11 -6.18 2.88
N VAL A 50 -13.20 -5.81 2.21
CA VAL A 50 -13.76 -6.59 1.10
C VAL A 50 -12.76 -6.66 -0.05
N VAL A 51 -12.13 -5.53 -0.41
CA VAL A 51 -11.10 -5.49 -1.46
C VAL A 51 -9.89 -6.37 -1.09
N GLN A 52 -9.37 -6.28 0.14
CA GLN A 52 -8.28 -7.16 0.60
C GLN A 52 -8.66 -8.63 0.46
N ARG A 53 -9.86 -9.03 0.92
CA ARG A 53 -10.32 -10.42 0.80
C ARG A 53 -10.42 -10.91 -0.64
N LEU A 54 -10.87 -10.06 -1.56
CA LEU A 54 -10.91 -10.41 -2.98
C LEU A 54 -9.50 -10.67 -3.51
N VAL A 55 -8.54 -9.79 -3.22
CA VAL A 55 -7.13 -9.97 -3.61
C VAL A 55 -6.53 -11.24 -3.03
N GLU A 56 -6.86 -11.59 -1.78
CA GLU A 56 -6.34 -12.80 -1.11
C GLU A 56 -6.91 -14.11 -1.68
N LYS A 57 -8.16 -14.10 -2.18
CA LYS A 57 -8.94 -15.34 -2.42
C LYS A 57 -9.31 -15.59 -3.87
N CYS A 58 -9.36 -14.55 -4.70
CA CYS A 58 -9.72 -14.69 -6.10
C CYS A 58 -8.48 -14.74 -6.99
N PRO A 59 -8.51 -15.45 -8.13
CA PRO A 59 -7.44 -15.41 -9.11
C PRO A 59 -7.14 -13.99 -9.60
N PRO A 60 -5.87 -13.67 -9.92
CA PRO A 60 -5.46 -12.34 -10.37
C PRO A 60 -6.27 -11.80 -11.55
N TRP A 61 -6.58 -12.64 -12.53
CA TRP A 61 -7.35 -12.25 -13.72
C TRP A 61 -8.77 -11.81 -13.35
N GLN A 62 -9.35 -12.39 -12.30
CA GLN A 62 -10.72 -12.07 -11.88
C GLN A 62 -10.76 -10.70 -11.22
N VAL A 63 -9.81 -10.41 -10.33
CA VAL A 63 -9.77 -9.14 -9.59
C VAL A 63 -9.03 -8.00 -10.31
N ALA A 64 -8.42 -8.29 -11.47
CA ALA A 64 -7.69 -7.32 -12.28
C ALA A 64 -8.44 -5.98 -12.49
N PRO A 65 -9.74 -5.94 -12.82
CA PRO A 65 -10.44 -4.66 -13.00
C PRO A 65 -10.44 -3.76 -11.74
N ILE A 66 -10.39 -4.36 -10.55
CA ILE A 66 -10.32 -3.66 -9.27
C ILE A 66 -8.88 -3.23 -8.99
N THR A 67 -7.94 -4.15 -9.10
CA THR A 67 -6.53 -3.89 -8.75
C THR A 67 -5.87 -2.91 -9.72
N GLU A 68 -6.15 -2.99 -11.01
CA GLU A 68 -5.62 -2.08 -12.03
C GLU A 68 -6.10 -0.63 -11.83
N ALA A 69 -7.38 -0.46 -11.49
CA ALA A 69 -7.92 0.85 -11.16
C ALA A 69 -7.30 1.43 -9.88
N ILE A 70 -7.04 0.58 -8.87
CA ILE A 70 -6.34 1.00 -7.64
C ILE A 70 -4.89 1.38 -7.93
N LEU A 71 -4.17 0.61 -8.74
CA LEU A 71 -2.78 0.92 -9.14
C LEU A 71 -2.71 2.20 -9.96
N THR A 72 -3.71 2.47 -10.80
CA THR A 72 -3.82 3.73 -11.55
C THR A 72 -4.00 4.93 -10.61
N ALA A 73 -4.78 4.77 -9.53
CA ALA A 73 -5.01 5.79 -8.51
C ALA A 73 -4.13 5.62 -7.25
N PHE A 74 -2.97 4.97 -7.37
CA PHE A 74 -2.22 4.44 -6.22
C PHE A 74 -1.89 5.49 -5.17
N ALA A 75 -1.32 6.63 -5.55
CA ALA A 75 -0.97 7.69 -4.61
C ALA A 75 -2.20 8.20 -3.84
N GLN A 76 -3.35 8.34 -4.51
CA GLN A 76 -4.60 8.79 -3.90
C GLN A 76 -5.17 7.76 -2.91
N VAL A 77 -5.01 6.47 -3.22
CA VAL A 77 -5.45 5.36 -2.35
C VAL A 77 -4.50 5.22 -1.15
N ALA A 78 -3.19 5.30 -1.38
CA ALA A 78 -2.15 5.18 -0.35
C ALA A 78 -2.21 6.28 0.71
N GLN A 79 -2.65 7.49 0.35
CA GLN A 79 -2.83 8.63 1.27
C GLN A 79 -4.21 8.62 1.98
N SER A 80 -4.98 7.54 1.86
CA SER A 80 -6.28 7.43 2.53
C SER A 80 -6.16 6.68 3.85
N ALA A 81 -6.93 7.13 4.85
CA ALA A 81 -7.08 6.47 6.16
C ALA A 81 -7.39 4.96 6.08
N TYR A 82 -8.05 4.51 5.02
CA TYR A 82 -8.37 3.09 4.80
C TYR A 82 -7.69 2.52 3.55
N GLY A 83 -7.51 3.33 2.50
CA GLY A 83 -6.86 2.89 1.27
C GLY A 83 -5.39 2.51 1.45
N ASN A 84 -4.68 3.10 2.42
CA ASN A 84 -3.29 2.73 2.71
C ASN A 84 -3.11 1.23 3.01
N TYR A 85 -4.11 0.60 3.62
CA TYR A 85 -4.08 -0.84 3.89
C TYR A 85 -4.22 -1.65 2.61
N VAL A 86 -5.04 -1.19 1.65
CA VAL A 86 -5.19 -1.84 0.34
C VAL A 86 -3.91 -1.68 -0.48
N ALA A 87 -3.28 -0.51 -0.46
CA ALA A 87 -2.01 -0.27 -1.14
C ALA A 87 -0.88 -1.18 -0.62
N GLN A 88 -0.72 -1.29 0.71
CA GLN A 88 0.23 -2.22 1.33
C GLN A 88 -0.11 -3.67 0.96
N HIS A 89 -1.38 -4.04 1.06
CA HIS A 89 -1.82 -5.39 0.75
C HIS A 89 -1.55 -5.80 -0.69
N LEU A 90 -1.72 -4.89 -1.67
CA LEU A 90 -1.35 -5.14 -3.07
C LEU A 90 0.15 -5.31 -3.25
N ALA A 91 0.97 -4.55 -2.54
CA ALA A 91 2.42 -4.69 -2.60
C ALA A 91 2.92 -6.02 -2.01
N GLU A 92 2.16 -6.64 -1.11
CA GLU A 92 2.53 -7.87 -0.42
C GLU A 92 1.91 -9.14 -1.05
N HIS A 93 0.62 -9.08 -1.35
CA HIS A 93 -0.19 -10.25 -1.72
C HIS A 93 -0.75 -10.18 -3.15
N GLY A 94 -0.53 -9.07 -3.87
CA GLY A 94 -0.89 -9.00 -5.28
C GLY A 94 -0.15 -10.02 -6.14
N ALA A 95 -0.58 -10.16 -7.40
CA ALA A 95 0.20 -10.89 -8.38
C ALA A 95 1.61 -10.29 -8.53
N GLU A 96 2.58 -11.07 -9.00
CA GLU A 96 3.97 -10.63 -9.08
C GLU A 96 4.15 -9.28 -9.80
N GLU A 97 3.52 -9.13 -10.96
CA GLU A 97 3.50 -7.88 -11.73
C GLU A 97 2.89 -6.72 -10.94
N GLN A 98 1.79 -6.98 -10.23
CA GLN A 98 1.11 -5.97 -9.40
C GLN A 98 1.96 -5.53 -8.22
N ARG A 99 2.68 -6.47 -7.58
CA ARG A 99 3.62 -6.15 -6.48
C ARG A 99 4.77 -5.30 -6.98
N HIS A 100 5.39 -5.67 -8.11
CA HIS A 100 6.44 -4.88 -8.73
C HIS A 100 5.96 -3.47 -9.10
N ARG A 101 4.77 -3.37 -9.71
CA ARG A 101 4.18 -2.08 -10.07
C ARG A 101 3.82 -1.25 -8.83
N ALA A 102 3.27 -1.85 -7.78
CA ALA A 102 3.00 -1.17 -6.52
C ALA A 102 4.30 -0.61 -5.89
N MET A 103 5.38 -1.41 -5.85
CA MET A 103 6.68 -0.96 -5.34
C MET A 103 7.26 0.18 -6.18
N HIS A 104 7.16 0.09 -7.51
CA HIS A 104 7.56 1.18 -8.40
C HIS A 104 6.75 2.46 -8.12
N LEU A 105 5.43 2.35 -7.92
CA LEU A 105 4.57 3.48 -7.58
C LEU A 105 4.90 4.08 -6.20
N VAL A 106 5.29 3.26 -5.22
CA VAL A 106 5.79 3.75 -3.93
C VAL A 106 7.06 4.59 -4.13
N MET A 107 8.01 4.12 -4.93
CA MET A 107 9.23 4.87 -5.24
C MET A 107 8.92 6.17 -5.99
N LEU A 108 8.08 6.10 -7.02
CA LEU A 108 7.67 7.25 -7.84
C LEU A 108 6.99 8.34 -7.00
N HIS A 109 6.23 7.95 -5.98
CA HIS A 109 5.49 8.84 -5.10
C HIS A 109 6.12 9.00 -3.71
N ALA A 110 7.38 8.60 -3.51
CA ALA A 110 7.99 8.54 -2.18
C ALA A 110 7.91 9.87 -1.41
N LYS A 111 8.13 10.99 -2.11
CA LYS A 111 8.08 12.33 -1.52
C LYS A 111 6.70 12.68 -0.94
N VAL A 112 5.65 12.46 -1.71
CA VAL A 112 4.27 12.76 -1.26
C VAL A 112 3.79 11.76 -0.22
N LEU A 113 4.18 10.48 -0.34
CA LEU A 113 3.80 9.45 0.62
C LEU A 113 4.49 9.65 1.97
N ALA A 114 5.78 9.99 2.00
CA ALA A 114 6.51 10.21 3.24
C ALA A 114 5.95 11.39 4.06
N ALA A 115 5.47 12.43 3.38
CA ALA A 115 4.85 13.60 4.02
C ALA A 115 3.40 13.36 4.48
N ASP A 116 2.76 12.27 4.03
CA ASP A 116 1.38 11.97 4.38
C ASP A 116 1.29 11.04 5.62
N PRO A 117 0.37 11.31 6.58
CA PRO A 117 0.21 10.51 7.79
C PRO A 117 -0.18 9.05 7.53
N PHE A 118 -0.79 8.73 6.39
CA PHE A 118 -1.14 7.37 5.98
C PHE A 118 -0.14 6.80 4.95
N GLY A 119 0.35 7.64 4.04
CA GLY A 119 1.37 7.29 3.06
C GLY A 119 2.68 6.85 3.70
N SER A 120 3.07 7.44 4.82
CA SER A 120 4.28 7.05 5.56
C SER A 120 4.20 5.61 6.09
N ALA A 121 2.99 5.09 6.36
CA ALA A 121 2.78 3.69 6.68
C ALA A 121 2.99 2.77 5.45
N VAL A 122 2.64 3.25 4.26
CA VAL A 122 2.88 2.53 3.00
C VAL A 122 4.39 2.48 2.70
N ILE A 123 5.12 3.57 2.91
CA ILE A 123 6.59 3.61 2.82
C ILE A 123 7.22 2.61 3.81
N HIS A 124 6.75 2.62 5.07
CA HIS A 124 7.21 1.65 6.06
C HIS A 124 6.96 0.20 5.64
N GLY A 125 5.76 -0.10 5.13
CA GLY A 125 5.40 -1.43 4.62
C GLY A 125 6.31 -1.87 3.47
N ALA A 126 6.55 -0.97 2.52
CA ALA A 126 7.44 -1.23 1.38
C ALA A 126 8.90 -1.51 1.81
N LEU A 127 9.43 -0.76 2.79
CA LEU A 127 10.79 -0.95 3.35
C LEU A 127 10.96 -2.24 4.15
N THR A 128 9.88 -2.83 4.65
CA THR A 128 9.91 -4.00 5.54
C THR A 128 9.51 -5.29 4.85
N ARG A 129 8.51 -5.23 3.96
CA ARG A 129 7.86 -6.40 3.35
C ARG A 129 7.99 -6.46 1.83
N GLY A 130 8.49 -5.39 1.19
CA GLY A 130 8.77 -5.39 -0.25
C GLY A 130 9.92 -6.34 -0.64
N PRO A 131 10.13 -6.62 -1.93
CA PRO A 131 11.27 -7.41 -2.40
C PRO A 131 12.61 -6.76 -1.99
N PRO A 132 13.65 -7.52 -1.57
CA PRO A 132 14.89 -6.95 -1.03
C PRO A 132 15.56 -5.90 -1.93
N ALA A 133 15.60 -6.14 -3.24
CA ALA A 133 16.14 -5.18 -4.21
C ALA A 133 15.36 -3.85 -4.21
N ALA A 134 14.04 -3.92 -4.10
CA ALA A 134 13.19 -2.75 -4.05
C ALA A 134 13.27 -2.03 -2.68
N GLN A 135 13.49 -2.76 -1.58
CA GLN A 135 13.73 -2.15 -0.27
C GLN A 135 15.00 -1.29 -0.29
N ALA A 136 16.12 -1.84 -0.79
CA ALA A 136 17.38 -1.12 -0.90
C ALA A 136 17.26 0.11 -1.82
N GLY A 137 16.60 -0.05 -2.99
CA GLY A 137 16.36 1.06 -3.91
C GLY A 137 15.53 2.19 -3.29
N LEU A 138 14.48 1.85 -2.53
CA LEU A 138 13.66 2.84 -1.84
C LEU A 138 14.42 3.54 -0.70
N ALA A 139 15.23 2.79 0.06
CA ALA A 139 16.08 3.35 1.11
C ALA A 139 17.09 4.36 0.54
N LEU A 140 17.78 4.00 -0.55
CA LEU A 140 18.70 4.89 -1.25
C LEU A 140 18.00 6.14 -1.79
N LEU A 141 16.81 5.99 -2.39
CA LEU A 141 16.03 7.12 -2.89
C LEU A 141 15.68 8.09 -1.76
N ILE A 142 15.19 7.59 -0.62
CA ILE A 142 14.81 8.44 0.51
C ILE A 142 16.02 9.12 1.14
N ALA A 143 17.16 8.42 1.25
CA ALA A 143 18.39 8.97 1.83
C ALA A 143 19.03 10.05 0.96
N ARG A 144 18.89 9.94 -0.36
CA ARG A 144 19.50 10.89 -1.32
C ARG A 144 18.61 12.08 -1.65
N GLU A 145 17.30 11.98 -1.43
CA GLU A 145 16.39 13.13 -1.60
C GLU A 145 16.54 14.10 -0.42
N PRO A 146 16.97 15.36 -0.66
CA PRO A 146 17.20 16.32 0.41
C PRO A 146 15.97 16.56 1.27
N GLY A 147 16.15 16.48 2.59
CA GLY A 147 15.09 16.69 3.59
C GLY A 147 14.05 15.57 3.69
N LEU A 148 14.01 14.61 2.76
CA LEU A 148 12.98 13.56 2.78
C LEU A 148 13.17 12.58 3.94
N LEU A 149 14.41 12.19 4.22
CA LEU A 149 14.74 11.33 5.36
C LEU A 149 14.32 11.96 6.69
N PHE A 150 14.58 13.26 6.86
CA PHE A 150 14.21 14.01 8.05
C PHE A 150 12.69 14.17 8.17
N ASN A 151 12.01 14.59 7.09
CA ASN A 151 10.56 14.69 7.06
C ASN A 151 9.89 13.36 7.40
N LEU A 152 10.45 12.26 6.87
CA LEU A 152 9.99 10.92 7.21
C LEU A 152 10.22 10.63 8.68
N ALA A 153 11.35 10.99 9.28
CA ALA A 153 11.62 10.80 10.71
C ALA A 153 10.53 11.42 11.61
N CYS A 154 10.03 12.59 11.24
CA CYS A 154 8.96 13.30 11.95
C CYS A 154 7.56 12.72 11.73
N ALA A 155 7.38 11.79 10.79
CA ALA A 155 6.07 11.19 10.52
C ALA A 155 5.64 10.19 11.61
N ARG A 156 4.34 9.89 11.69
CA ARG A 156 3.75 8.97 12.68
C ARG A 156 4.43 7.59 12.73
N HIS A 157 4.84 7.07 11.58
CA HIS A 157 5.55 5.80 11.43
C HIS A 157 7.05 6.00 11.11
N GLY A 158 7.52 7.24 11.24
CA GLY A 158 8.78 7.75 10.75
C GLY A 158 10.01 7.10 11.35
N ALA A 159 10.12 7.12 12.67
CA ALA A 159 11.27 6.57 13.39
C ALA A 159 11.59 5.12 12.99
N LYS A 160 10.56 4.26 12.88
CA LYS A 160 10.74 2.86 12.46
C LYS A 160 11.18 2.74 11.00
N SER A 161 10.66 3.59 10.12
CA SER A 161 11.08 3.65 8.72
C SER A 161 12.53 4.12 8.58
N VAL A 162 12.93 5.14 9.34
CA VAL A 162 14.30 5.65 9.33
C VAL A 162 15.29 4.61 9.84
N LEU A 163 15.00 3.94 10.97
CA LEU A 163 15.84 2.84 11.45
C LEU A 163 15.99 1.75 10.38
N ARG A 164 14.89 1.35 9.73
CA ARG A 164 14.93 0.37 8.66
C ARG A 164 15.75 0.85 7.46
N ILE A 165 15.69 2.13 7.11
CA ILE A 165 16.53 2.72 6.06
C ILE A 165 18.00 2.61 6.45
N LEU A 166 18.37 2.98 7.67
CA LEU A 166 19.76 2.88 8.13
C LEU A 166 20.28 1.44 8.11
N ASP A 167 19.44 0.44 8.42
CA ASP A 167 19.79 -0.98 8.32
C ASP A 167 20.01 -1.46 6.86
N LEU A 168 19.43 -0.76 5.88
CA LEU A 168 19.51 -1.09 4.46
C LEU A 168 20.63 -0.34 3.73
N LEU A 169 21.18 0.72 4.33
CA LEU A 169 22.24 1.53 3.74
C LEU A 169 23.62 1.03 4.16
N ALA A 170 24.62 1.31 3.32
CA ALA A 170 26.02 1.02 3.60
C ALA A 170 26.93 2.13 3.02
N GLY A 171 28.17 2.21 3.53
CA GLY A 171 29.18 3.15 3.06
C GLY A 171 28.74 4.61 3.17
N GLN A 172 29.05 5.40 2.14
CA GLN A 172 28.81 6.84 2.14
C GLN A 172 27.33 7.22 2.31
N ASP A 173 26.41 6.44 1.75
CA ASP A 173 24.98 6.72 1.86
C ASP A 173 24.51 6.62 3.33
N LEU A 174 25.05 5.68 4.10
CA LEU A 174 24.76 5.54 5.54
C LEU A 174 25.34 6.70 6.35
N GLU A 175 26.58 7.10 6.07
CA GLU A 175 27.23 8.22 6.75
C GLU A 175 26.48 9.54 6.49
N ASN A 176 26.09 9.78 5.23
CA ASN A 176 25.32 10.96 4.84
C ASN A 176 23.94 10.97 5.53
N ALA A 177 23.24 9.83 5.54
CA ALA A 177 21.95 9.71 6.22
C ALA A 177 22.04 10.03 7.72
N ARG A 178 23.09 9.55 8.40
CA ARG A 178 23.34 9.87 9.82
C ARG A 178 23.65 11.35 10.03
N ALA A 179 24.48 11.94 9.17
CA ALA A 179 24.82 13.36 9.25
C ALA A 179 23.57 14.25 9.11
N VAL A 180 22.69 13.93 8.14
CA VAL A 180 21.41 14.65 7.95
C VAL A 180 20.54 14.58 9.20
N LEU A 181 20.41 13.41 9.84
CA LEU A 181 19.60 13.24 11.04
C LEU A 181 20.18 13.95 12.28
N LEU A 182 21.50 14.12 12.35
CA LEU A 182 22.17 14.82 13.46
C LEU A 182 22.19 16.35 13.28
N ALA A 183 22.21 16.84 12.04
CA ALA A 183 22.25 18.28 11.76
C ALA A 183 20.91 19.00 12.02
N GLU A 184 19.81 18.25 11.99
CA GLU A 184 18.44 18.76 12.15
C GLU A 184 17.82 18.41 13.53
N ALA A 185 18.64 17.89 14.47
CA ALA A 185 18.25 17.53 15.84
C ALA A 185 18.61 18.64 16.86
#